data_AF-A0A3P7Z772-F1
#
_entry.id   AF-A0A3P7Z772-F1
#
_cell.length_a   1.000
_cell.length_b   1.000
_cell.length_c   1.000
_cell.angle_alpha   90.00
_cell.angle_beta   90.00
_cell.angle_gamma   90.00
#
_symmetry.space_group_name_H-M   'P 1'
#
loop_
_entity.id
_entity.type
_entity.pdbx_description
1 polymer ?
#
loop_
_entity_poly.entity_id
_entity_poly.type
_entity_poly.pdbx_seq_one_letter_code
_entity_poly.pdbx_strand_id
1 'polypeptide(L)'
;MLETAYACSYLHDYLRKVPVRRFGIDVSGLNDKQRKRVGYWLFLCAGMCYGAVAIGGLTRLTESGLSMVNWDLFRTMKPPLSQKEWEEEFERYKMYPEYQYKSSSEEMTLSKFKFIWNMEYGHRMWGRAIGIVFLLPCAYFWAKGYFPTTMKRRMAIATALILAQGGIGWWMVKSGLDPSKNSDTSVPRVSQYRLATHLTIAFLLYSLFLYNGISHFVAPQAKVSALNFNSFI
;
A
#
# COMPACT_ATOMS: atom_id res chain seq x y z
N MET A 1 -31.08 -27.28 43.81
CA MET A 1 -29.80 -27.91 43.42
C MET A 1 -29.83 -28.57 42.04
N LEU A 2 -30.91 -29.28 41.66
CA LEU A 2 -31.01 -29.94 40.34
C LEU A 2 -31.25 -28.96 39.18
N GLU A 3 -32.09 -27.93 39.36
CA GLU A 3 -32.36 -26.92 38.32
C GLU A 3 -31.12 -26.09 37.97
N THR A 4 -30.28 -25.78 38.95
CA THR A 4 -29.02 -25.06 38.75
C THR A 4 -28.01 -25.87 37.95
N ALA A 5 -27.96 -27.20 38.15
CA ALA A 5 -27.08 -28.08 37.38
C ALA A 5 -27.56 -28.25 35.93
N TYR A 6 -28.88 -28.38 35.73
CA TYR A 6 -29.49 -28.45 34.40
C TYR A 6 -29.28 -27.17 33.59
N ALA A 7 -29.55 -26.01 34.18
CA ALA A 7 -29.31 -24.71 33.53
C ALA A 7 -27.85 -24.53 33.12
N CYS A 8 -26.90 -24.95 33.97
CA CYS A 8 -25.46 -24.86 33.68
C CYS A 8 -25.05 -25.79 32.52
N SER A 9 -25.58 -27.02 32.47
CA SER A 9 -25.33 -27.96 31.36
C SER A 9 -25.92 -27.48 30.03
N TYR A 10 -27.11 -26.88 30.07
CA TYR A 10 -27.79 -26.36 28.89
C TYR A 10 -27.09 -25.13 28.34
N LEU A 11 -26.62 -24.23 29.23
CA LEU A 11 -25.82 -23.08 28.85
C LEU A 11 -24.47 -23.51 28.26
N HIS A 12 -23.83 -24.54 28.83
CA HIS A 12 -22.57 -25.10 28.35
C HIS A 12 -22.70 -25.69 26.93
N ASP A 13 -23.78 -26.42 26.65
CA ASP A 13 -24.03 -26.99 25.32
C ASP A 13 -24.50 -25.94 24.30
N TYR A 14 -25.23 -24.90 24.74
CA TYR A 14 -25.60 -23.77 23.90
C TYR A 14 -24.38 -22.94 23.50
N LEU A 15 -23.51 -22.60 24.46
CA LEU A 15 -22.29 -21.81 24.22
C LEU A 15 -21.27 -22.55 23.34
N ARG A 16 -21.22 -23.89 23.38
CA ARG A 16 -20.40 -24.69 22.45
C ARG A 16 -20.87 -24.63 20.99
N LYS A 17 -22.17 -24.39 20.77
CA LYS A 17 -22.78 -24.39 19.43
C LYS A 17 -22.77 -23.02 18.77
N VAL A 18 -22.53 -21.94 19.51
CA VAL A 18 -22.43 -20.60 18.90
C VAL A 18 -21.17 -20.56 18.05
N PRO A 19 -21.26 -20.39 16.72
CA PRO A 19 -20.08 -20.24 15.88
C PRO A 19 -19.39 -18.93 16.29
N VAL A 20 -18.31 -19.05 17.05
CA VAL A 20 -17.46 -17.91 17.37
C VAL A 20 -16.87 -17.45 16.05
N ARG A 21 -17.39 -16.35 15.49
CA ARG A 21 -16.77 -15.70 14.34
C ARG A 21 -15.35 -15.32 14.78
N ARG A 22 -14.35 -16.07 14.29
CA ARG A 22 -12.94 -15.71 14.44
C ARG A 22 -12.66 -14.47 13.59
N PHE A 23 -13.07 -13.30 14.09
CA PHE A 23 -12.60 -12.03 13.59
C PHE A 23 -11.13 -11.89 13.99
N GLY A 24 -10.24 -12.33 13.11
CA GLY A 24 -8.81 -12.31 13.35
C GLY A 24 -8.04 -13.22 12.40
N ILE A 25 -6.72 -13.07 12.37
CA ILE A 25 -5.84 -14.05 11.73
C ILE A 25 -5.67 -15.19 12.74
N ASP A 26 -5.76 -16.43 12.26
CA ASP A 26 -5.35 -17.55 13.09
C ASP A 26 -3.84 -17.46 13.34
N VAL A 27 -3.39 -17.34 14.58
CA VAL A 27 -1.96 -17.26 14.92
C VAL A 27 -1.50 -18.45 15.74
N SER A 28 -2.35 -19.48 15.91
CA SER A 28 -2.07 -20.61 16.80
C SER A 28 -0.90 -21.47 16.35
N GLY A 29 -0.51 -21.41 15.07
CA GLY A 29 0.61 -22.15 14.49
C GLY A 29 1.96 -21.44 14.53
N LEU A 30 2.04 -20.22 15.07
CA LEU A 30 3.27 -19.42 15.12
C LEU A 30 3.78 -19.30 16.55
N ASN A 31 5.09 -19.46 16.75
CA ASN A 31 5.70 -19.06 18.02
C ASN A 31 5.72 -17.53 18.17
N ASP A 32 5.91 -17.04 19.40
CA ASP A 32 5.85 -15.60 19.71
C ASP A 32 6.84 -14.76 18.89
N LYS A 33 8.04 -15.30 18.63
CA LYS A 33 9.08 -14.60 17.85
C LYS A 33 8.70 -14.49 16.37
N GLN A 34 8.15 -15.56 15.78
CA GLN A 34 7.65 -15.56 14.41
C GLN A 34 6.47 -14.60 14.26
N ARG A 35 5.51 -14.67 15.20
CA ARG A 35 4.33 -13.79 15.21
C ARG A 35 4.74 -12.32 15.24
N LYS A 36 5.64 -11.92 16.16
CA LYS A 36 6.15 -10.55 16.26
C LYS A 36 6.89 -10.10 14.99
N ARG A 37 7.74 -10.96 14.40
CA ARG A 37 8.46 -10.65 13.15
C ARG A 37 7.52 -10.32 12.01
N VAL A 38 6.48 -11.15 11.81
CA VAL A 38 5.47 -10.92 10.77
C VAL A 38 4.67 -9.64 11.06
N GLY A 39 4.29 -9.41 12.33
CA GLY A 39 3.60 -8.19 12.75
C GLY A 39 4.39 -6.91 12.48
N TYR A 40 5.67 -6.85 12.87
CA TYR A 40 6.53 -5.69 12.60
C TYR A 40 6.74 -5.44 11.11
N TRP A 41 6.93 -6.51 10.32
CA TRP A 41 7.02 -6.39 8.87
C TRP A 41 5.75 -5.79 8.26
N LEU A 42 4.57 -6.22 8.71
CA LEU A 42 3.30 -5.64 8.25
C LEU A 42 3.14 -4.18 8.68
N PHE A 43 3.57 -3.80 9.88
CA PHE A 43 3.60 -2.40 10.29
C PHE A 43 4.56 -1.55 9.48
N LEU A 44 5.74 -2.09 9.13
CA LEU A 44 6.65 -1.43 8.20
C LEU A 44 5.97 -1.18 6.85
N CYS A 45 5.31 -2.20 6.29
CA CYS A 45 4.56 -2.06 5.03
C CYS A 45 3.44 -1.02 5.13
N ALA A 46 2.70 -0.99 6.24
CA ALA A 46 1.66 0.01 6.49
C ALA A 46 2.25 1.43 6.59
N GLY A 47 3.34 1.61 7.34
CA GLY A 47 4.04 2.89 7.46
C GLY A 47 4.57 3.38 6.11
N MET A 48 5.13 2.49 5.29
CA MET A 48 5.57 2.83 3.94
C MET A 48 4.39 3.21 3.03
N CYS A 49 3.25 2.52 3.10
CA CYS A 49 2.04 2.89 2.34
C CYS A 49 1.54 4.28 2.73
N TYR A 50 1.50 4.60 4.02
CA TYR A 50 1.16 5.94 4.49
C TYR A 50 2.14 6.99 3.93
N GLY A 51 3.44 6.71 3.98
CA GLY A 51 4.47 7.55 3.37
C GLY A 51 4.25 7.75 1.87
N ALA A 52 3.87 6.70 1.13
CA ALA A 52 3.57 6.79 -0.30
C ALA A 52 2.39 7.73 -0.57
N VAL A 53 1.33 7.64 0.24
CA VAL A 53 0.15 8.52 0.14
C VAL A 53 0.53 9.97 0.42
N ALA A 54 1.36 10.22 1.45
CA ALA A 54 1.83 11.57 1.76
C ALA A 54 2.71 12.16 0.64
N ILE A 55 3.70 11.39 0.15
CA ILE A 55 4.56 11.81 -0.96
C ILE A 55 3.76 12.02 -2.25
N GLY A 56 2.80 11.12 -2.54
CA GLY A 56 1.91 11.25 -3.70
C GLY A 56 0.99 12.46 -3.60
N GLY A 57 0.47 12.76 -2.41
CA GLY A 57 -0.28 13.97 -2.12
C GLY A 57 0.56 15.23 -2.37
N LEU A 58 1.80 15.26 -1.90
CA LEU A 58 2.72 16.36 -2.17
C LEU A 58 3.06 16.48 -3.67
N THR A 59 3.25 15.35 -4.36
CA THR A 59 3.47 15.31 -5.82
C THR A 59 2.28 15.91 -6.57
N ARG A 60 1.06 15.64 -6.10
CA ARG A 60 -0.15 16.22 -6.69
C ARG A 60 -0.29 17.71 -6.41
N LEU A 61 0.02 18.17 -5.19
CA LEU A 61 -0.06 19.57 -4.77
C LEU A 61 1.01 20.45 -5.43
N THR A 62 2.19 19.88 -5.69
CA THR A 62 3.27 20.52 -6.46
C THR A 62 3.09 20.37 -7.97
N GLU A 63 1.99 19.74 -8.39
CA GLU A 63 1.66 19.45 -9.79
C GLU A 63 2.81 18.76 -10.55
N SER A 64 3.51 17.85 -9.90
CA SER A 64 4.70 17.19 -10.45
C SER A 64 4.41 15.85 -11.13
N GLY A 65 3.15 15.41 -11.15
CA GLY A 65 2.76 14.04 -11.53
C GLY A 65 2.90 13.66 -13.01
N LEU A 66 3.34 14.56 -13.89
CA LEU A 66 3.61 14.30 -15.31
C LEU A 66 5.01 14.75 -15.76
N SER A 67 5.89 15.05 -14.80
CA SER A 67 7.26 15.52 -15.05
C SER A 67 8.21 14.43 -15.58
N MET A 68 7.93 13.15 -15.28
CA MET A 68 8.65 11.98 -15.77
C MET A 68 7.82 11.24 -16.82
N VAL A 69 8.16 11.49 -18.08
CA VAL A 69 7.43 10.95 -19.23
C VAL A 69 7.62 9.44 -19.37
N ASN A 70 8.85 8.96 -19.17
CA ASN A 70 9.15 7.55 -19.31
C ASN A 70 8.65 6.79 -18.08
N TRP A 71 7.77 5.82 -18.29
CA TRP A 71 7.38 4.85 -17.27
C TRP A 71 8.02 3.52 -17.61
N ASP A 72 9.27 3.32 -17.16
CA ASP A 72 9.94 2.03 -17.26
C ASP A 72 10.07 1.39 -15.88
N LEU A 73 9.86 0.09 -15.79
CA LEU A 73 9.97 -0.62 -14.52
C LEU A 73 11.42 -0.58 -13.97
N PHE A 74 12.41 -0.73 -14.86
CA PHE A 74 13.83 -0.85 -14.50
C PHE A 74 14.74 0.26 -15.05
N ARG A 75 14.51 0.74 -16.29
CA ARG A 75 15.43 1.69 -16.96
C ARG A 75 15.47 3.07 -16.29
N THR A 76 14.33 3.56 -15.80
CA THR A 76 14.24 4.87 -15.12
C THR A 76 14.60 4.79 -13.63
N MET A 77 15.25 3.72 -13.15
CA MET A 77 15.75 3.67 -11.77
C MET A 77 17.01 4.51 -11.56
N LYS A 78 17.72 4.89 -12.63
CA LYS A 78 18.88 5.79 -12.54
C LYS A 78 18.43 7.22 -12.82
N PRO A 79 18.55 8.16 -11.87
CA PRO A 79 18.26 9.57 -12.12
C PRO A 79 19.38 10.21 -12.96
N PRO A 80 19.12 11.34 -13.64
CA PRO A 80 20.18 12.13 -14.27
C PRO A 80 21.22 12.55 -13.22
N LEU A 81 22.50 12.25 -13.46
CA LEU A 81 23.60 12.52 -12.52
C LEU A 81 24.49 13.68 -12.98
N SER A 82 24.60 13.88 -14.29
CA SER A 82 25.37 14.96 -14.88
C SER A 82 24.50 16.12 -15.34
N GLN A 83 25.09 17.30 -15.46
CA GLN A 83 24.40 18.49 -15.96
C GLN A 83 23.85 18.29 -17.38
N LYS A 84 24.63 17.63 -18.25
CA LYS A 84 24.21 17.29 -19.61
C LYS A 84 22.98 16.37 -19.64
N GLU A 85 22.96 15.31 -18.81
CA GLU A 85 21.79 14.41 -18.73
C GLU A 85 20.53 15.16 -18.24
N TRP A 86 20.69 16.12 -17.33
CA TRP A 86 19.59 16.97 -16.87
C TRP A 86 19.06 17.89 -17.97
N GLU A 87 19.95 18.48 -18.76
CA GLU A 87 19.58 19.31 -19.92
C GLU A 87 18.84 18.47 -20.97
N GLU A 88 19.33 17.27 -21.30
CA GLU A 88 18.67 16.36 -22.25
C GLU A 88 17.27 15.93 -21.79
N GLU A 89 17.10 15.62 -20.49
CA GLU A 89 15.78 15.30 -19.92
C GLU A 89 14.85 16.51 -19.92
N PHE A 90 15.38 17.70 -19.67
CA PHE A 90 14.61 18.94 -19.73
C PHE A 90 14.19 19.29 -21.17
N GLU A 91 15.07 19.10 -22.16
CA GLU A 91 14.70 19.26 -23.58
C GLU A 91 13.60 18.27 -23.98
N ARG A 92 13.64 17.03 -23.47
CA ARG A 92 12.52 16.09 -23.64
C ARG A 92 11.25 16.64 -22.99
N TYR A 93 11.33 17.14 -21.76
CA TYR A 93 10.19 17.71 -21.05
C TYR A 93 9.51 18.86 -21.81
N LYS A 94 10.30 19.73 -22.47
CA LYS A 94 9.79 20.85 -23.29
C LYS A 94 8.86 20.43 -24.42
N MET A 95 8.97 19.20 -24.91
CA MET A 95 8.12 18.66 -25.97
C MET A 95 6.70 18.32 -25.49
N TYR A 96 6.45 18.31 -24.18
CA TYR A 96 5.17 17.90 -23.61
C TYR A 96 4.25 19.09 -23.32
N PRO A 97 2.92 18.90 -23.42
CA PRO A 97 1.94 19.94 -23.11
C PRO A 97 2.07 20.52 -21.69
N GLU A 98 2.54 19.73 -20.72
CA GLU A 98 2.72 20.20 -19.33
C GLU A 98 3.75 21.34 -19.24
N TYR A 99 4.83 21.28 -20.03
CA TYR A 99 5.82 22.35 -20.06
C TYR A 99 5.20 23.66 -20.55
N GLN A 100 4.42 23.60 -21.64
CA GLN A 100 3.76 24.78 -22.21
C GLN A 100 2.77 25.40 -21.21
N TYR A 101 1.98 24.55 -20.54
CA TYR A 101 1.03 24.99 -19.51
C TYR A 101 1.74 25.64 -18.31
N LYS A 102 2.81 25.03 -17.78
CA LYS A 102 3.53 25.61 -16.63
C LYS A 102 4.33 26.86 -17.01
N SER A 103 4.79 26.95 -18.25
CA SER A 103 5.54 28.10 -18.75
C SER A 103 4.66 29.30 -19.13
N SER A 104 3.33 29.14 -19.16
CA SER A 104 2.43 30.23 -19.58
C SER A 104 2.32 31.36 -18.56
N SER A 105 2.52 31.07 -17.27
CA SER A 105 2.52 32.07 -16.20
C SER A 105 3.93 32.57 -15.84
N GLU A 106 4.91 31.67 -15.87
CA GLU A 106 6.30 31.97 -15.51
C GLU A 106 7.20 30.95 -16.21
N GLU A 107 8.35 31.39 -16.75
CA GLU A 107 9.26 30.48 -17.44
C GLU A 107 9.66 29.29 -16.54
N MET A 108 9.45 28.08 -17.06
CA MET A 108 9.93 26.86 -16.42
C MET A 108 11.44 26.79 -16.60
N THR A 109 12.18 27.01 -15.52
CA THR A 109 13.65 26.88 -15.51
C THR A 109 14.08 25.44 -15.21
N LEU A 110 15.34 25.12 -15.52
CA LEU A 110 15.92 23.81 -15.20
C LEU A 110 15.86 23.48 -13.69
N SER A 111 15.99 24.48 -12.81
CA SER A 111 15.93 24.25 -11.36
C SER A 111 14.52 23.85 -10.90
N LYS A 112 13.49 24.50 -11.43
CA LYS A 112 12.09 24.12 -11.17
C LYS A 112 11.75 22.76 -11.73
N PHE A 113 12.24 22.46 -12.94
CA PHE A 113 12.12 21.14 -13.55
C PHE A 113 12.74 20.06 -12.66
N LYS A 114 13.98 20.26 -12.18
CA LYS A 114 14.65 19.34 -11.24
C LYS A 114 13.80 19.09 -10.00
N PHE A 115 13.14 20.11 -9.45
CA PHE A 115 12.27 19.94 -8.28
C PHE A 115 11.07 19.03 -8.56
N ILE A 116 10.29 19.32 -9.61
CA ILE A 116 9.11 18.51 -9.94
C ILE A 116 9.51 17.07 -10.33
N TRP A 117 10.60 16.92 -11.08
CA TRP A 117 11.12 15.62 -11.47
C TRP A 117 11.53 14.78 -10.26
N ASN A 118 12.24 15.37 -9.29
CA ASN A 118 12.67 14.66 -8.08
C ASN A 118 11.49 14.22 -7.20
N MET A 119 10.42 15.03 -7.13
CA MET A 119 9.20 14.66 -6.40
C MET A 119 8.56 13.40 -7.00
N GLU A 120 8.37 13.40 -8.32
CA GLU A 120 7.79 12.25 -9.01
C GLU A 120 8.71 11.02 -8.96
N TYR A 121 10.01 11.20 -9.18
CA TYR A 121 11.01 10.15 -9.05
C TYR A 121 10.99 9.53 -7.65
N GLY A 122 10.98 10.36 -6.61
CA GLY A 122 10.91 9.93 -5.21
C GLY A 122 9.66 9.09 -4.95
N HIS A 123 8.49 9.56 -5.40
CA HIS A 123 7.24 8.80 -5.29
C HIS A 123 7.31 7.44 -6.00
N ARG A 124 7.82 7.42 -7.24
CA ARG A 124 7.97 6.20 -8.04
C ARG A 124 8.96 5.21 -7.44
N MET A 125 10.09 5.68 -6.89
CA MET A 125 11.08 4.83 -6.21
C MET A 125 10.53 4.28 -4.90
N TRP A 126 9.79 5.09 -4.15
CA TRP A 126 9.13 4.66 -2.92
C TRP A 126 8.12 3.54 -3.19
N GLY A 127 7.33 3.65 -4.26
CA GLY A 127 6.41 2.58 -4.71
C GLY A 127 7.14 1.28 -5.03
N ARG A 128 8.28 1.33 -5.73
CA ARG A 128 9.12 0.14 -6.01
C ARG A 128 9.67 -0.47 -4.72
N ALA A 129 10.15 0.36 -3.79
CA ALA A 129 10.66 -0.08 -2.50
C ALA A 129 9.59 -0.83 -1.69
N ILE A 130 8.34 -0.34 -1.67
CA ILE A 130 7.20 -1.05 -1.05
C ILE A 130 7.03 -2.44 -1.67
N GLY A 131 7.04 -2.52 -3.01
CA GLY A 131 6.95 -3.79 -3.72
C GLY A 131 8.01 -4.80 -3.26
N ILE A 132 9.27 -4.38 -3.14
CA ILE A 132 10.38 -5.24 -2.70
C ILE A 132 10.23 -5.63 -1.22
N VAL A 133 10.01 -4.64 -0.34
CA VAL A 133 9.89 -4.83 1.11
C VAL A 133 8.68 -5.69 1.47
N PHE A 134 7.64 -5.68 0.65
CA PHE A 134 6.51 -6.59 0.82
C PHE A 134 6.76 -7.96 0.17
N LEU A 135 7.07 -8.01 -1.13
CA LEU A 135 7.08 -9.28 -1.87
C LEU A 135 8.16 -10.25 -1.40
N LEU A 136 9.37 -9.76 -1.07
CA LEU A 136 10.46 -10.66 -0.66
C LEU A 136 10.17 -11.33 0.70
N PRO A 137 9.85 -10.60 1.78
CA PRO A 137 9.49 -11.24 3.04
C PRO A 137 8.18 -12.03 2.93
N CYS A 138 7.20 -11.58 2.14
CA CYS A 138 5.97 -12.33 1.91
C CYS A 138 6.26 -13.71 1.30
N ALA A 139 7.06 -13.77 0.24
CA ALA A 139 7.47 -15.04 -0.38
C ALA A 139 8.25 -15.93 0.60
N TYR A 140 9.18 -15.35 1.34
CA TYR A 140 9.95 -16.05 2.37
C TYR A 140 9.06 -16.66 3.47
N PHE A 141 8.15 -15.87 4.06
CA PHE A 141 7.23 -16.32 5.09
C PHE A 141 6.23 -17.37 4.57
N TRP A 142 5.79 -17.22 3.33
CA TRP A 142 4.93 -18.21 2.69
C TRP A 142 5.64 -19.55 2.51
N ALA A 143 6.88 -19.54 2.01
CA ALA A 143 7.69 -20.74 1.81
C ALA A 143 8.05 -21.42 3.15
N LYS A 144 8.25 -20.64 4.23
CA LYS A 144 8.49 -21.16 5.58
C LYS A 144 7.24 -21.64 6.30
N GLY A 145 6.06 -21.54 5.69
CA GLY A 145 4.80 -21.96 6.31
C GLY A 145 4.33 -21.06 7.45
N TYR A 146 4.79 -19.80 7.49
CA TYR A 146 4.41 -18.85 8.55
C TYR A 146 2.99 -18.30 8.37
N PHE A 147 2.31 -18.65 7.29
CA PHE A 147 0.96 -18.18 6.97
C PHE A 147 -0.07 -19.31 7.09
N PRO A 148 -1.04 -19.20 8.00
CA PRO A 148 -2.24 -20.03 7.95
C PRO A 148 -3.10 -19.67 6.73
N THR A 149 -4.07 -20.53 6.41
CA THR A 149 -4.91 -20.40 5.20
C THR A 149 -5.57 -19.03 5.06
N THR A 150 -6.08 -18.46 6.15
CA THR A 150 -6.68 -17.12 6.17
C THR A 150 -5.68 -16.03 5.83
N MET A 151 -4.44 -16.14 6.33
CA MET A 151 -3.37 -15.21 6.05
C MET A 151 -2.88 -15.33 4.60
N LYS A 152 -2.72 -16.55 4.08
CA LYS A 152 -2.35 -16.79 2.67
C LYS A 152 -3.28 -16.06 1.72
N ARG A 153 -4.61 -16.18 1.93
CA ARG A 153 -5.60 -15.47 1.12
C ARG A 153 -5.44 -13.94 1.20
N ARG A 154 -5.21 -13.40 2.41
CA ARG A 154 -5.00 -11.95 2.60
C ARG A 154 -3.70 -11.46 1.97
N MET A 155 -2.62 -12.23 2.03
CA MET A 155 -1.34 -11.90 1.40
C MET A 155 -1.42 -11.99 -0.13
N ALA A 156 -2.19 -12.94 -0.67
CA ALA A 156 -2.49 -12.99 -2.10
C ALA A 156 -3.29 -11.76 -2.56
N ILE A 157 -4.30 -11.34 -1.79
CA ILE A 157 -5.05 -10.10 -2.05
C ILE A 157 -4.11 -8.88 -1.99
N ALA A 158 -3.26 -8.77 -0.95
CA ALA A 158 -2.29 -7.68 -0.84
C ALA A 158 -1.32 -7.63 -2.02
N THR A 159 -0.84 -8.79 -2.48
CA THR A 159 0.01 -8.92 -3.67
C THR A 159 -0.71 -8.41 -4.92
N ALA A 160 -1.95 -8.84 -5.14
CA ALA A 160 -2.75 -8.38 -6.26
C ALA A 160 -2.99 -6.86 -6.21
N LEU A 161 -3.27 -6.31 -5.03
CA LEU A 161 -3.45 -4.87 -4.84
C LEU A 161 -2.16 -4.07 -5.11
N ILE A 162 -0.99 -4.56 -4.70
CA ILE A 162 0.31 -3.92 -5.02
C ILE A 162 0.58 -3.92 -6.53
N LEU A 163 0.33 -5.05 -7.20
CA LEU A 163 0.51 -5.12 -8.66
C LEU A 163 -0.49 -4.20 -9.37
N ALA A 164 -1.75 -4.17 -8.92
CA ALA A 164 -2.75 -3.25 -9.43
C ALA A 164 -2.36 -1.77 -9.19
N GLN A 165 -1.77 -1.43 -8.04
CA GLN A 165 -1.24 -0.10 -7.77
C GLN A 165 -0.21 0.35 -8.80
N GLY A 166 0.77 -0.52 -9.11
CA GLY A 166 1.75 -0.26 -10.16
C GLY A 166 1.10 -0.09 -11.54
N GLY A 167 0.15 -0.96 -11.90
CA GLY A 167 -0.58 -0.88 -13.16
C GLY A 167 -1.43 0.38 -13.30
N ILE A 168 -2.10 0.80 -12.23
CA ILE A 168 -2.89 2.05 -12.20
C ILE A 168 -1.96 3.26 -12.28
N GLY A 169 -0.82 3.26 -11.58
CA GLY A 169 0.18 4.32 -11.67
C GLY A 169 0.71 4.50 -13.09
N TRP A 170 1.01 3.40 -13.79
CA TRP A 170 1.35 3.42 -15.21
C TRP A 170 0.22 4.01 -16.06
N TRP A 171 -1.02 3.55 -15.83
CA TRP A 171 -2.19 4.03 -16.57
C TRP A 171 -2.40 5.52 -16.39
N MET A 172 -2.25 6.05 -15.17
CA MET A 172 -2.34 7.48 -14.86
C MET A 172 -1.34 8.32 -15.67
N VAL A 173 -0.07 7.90 -15.72
CA VAL A 173 0.98 8.61 -16.46
C VAL A 173 0.73 8.54 -17.96
N LYS A 174 0.55 7.33 -18.51
CA LYS A 174 0.37 7.14 -19.95
C LYS A 174 -0.82 7.95 -20.49
N SER A 175 -1.89 8.01 -19.72
CA SER A 175 -3.11 8.69 -20.13
C SER A 175 -3.11 10.19 -19.85
N GLY A 176 -2.23 10.69 -19.00
CA GLY A 176 -1.99 12.13 -18.80
C GLY A 176 -1.16 12.76 -19.92
N LEU A 177 -0.31 11.96 -20.56
CA LEU A 177 0.54 12.37 -21.68
C LEU A 177 -0.19 12.38 -23.04
N ASP A 178 -1.40 11.82 -23.13
CA ASP A 178 -2.19 11.72 -24.36
C ASP A 178 -3.27 12.82 -24.39
N PRO A 179 -3.15 13.85 -25.26
CA PRO A 179 -4.11 14.95 -25.36
C PRO A 179 -5.56 14.50 -25.62
N SER A 180 -5.76 13.34 -26.26
CA SER A 180 -7.08 12.79 -26.58
C SER A 180 -7.76 12.07 -25.40
N LYS A 181 -7.01 11.78 -24.32
CA LYS A 181 -7.48 11.01 -23.15
C LYS A 181 -7.36 11.76 -21.83
N ASN A 182 -6.97 13.02 -21.91
CA ASN A 182 -7.06 13.99 -20.82
C ASN A 182 -8.52 14.39 -20.62
N SER A 183 -8.95 14.46 -19.36
CA SER A 183 -10.34 14.80 -19.00
C SER A 183 -10.69 16.26 -19.26
N ASP A 184 -9.68 17.12 -19.45
CA ASP A 184 -9.79 18.51 -19.86
C ASP A 184 -8.84 18.73 -21.04
N THR A 185 -9.35 19.17 -22.18
CA THR A 185 -8.53 19.55 -23.35
C THR A 185 -7.70 20.81 -23.10
N SER A 186 -7.99 21.55 -22.03
CA SER A 186 -7.31 22.81 -21.66
C SER A 186 -6.15 22.63 -20.68
N VAL A 187 -6.12 21.54 -19.89
CA VAL A 187 -5.05 21.31 -18.90
C VAL A 187 -4.59 19.84 -18.91
N PRO A 188 -3.33 19.56 -19.27
CA PRO A 188 -2.77 18.21 -19.26
C PRO A 188 -2.61 17.72 -17.81
N ARG A 189 -3.64 17.07 -17.29
CA ARG A 189 -3.67 16.52 -15.92
C ARG A 189 -4.25 15.12 -15.92
N VAL A 190 -3.77 14.31 -14.99
CA VAL A 190 -4.36 13.01 -14.71
C VAL A 190 -5.82 13.18 -14.28
N SER A 191 -6.73 12.43 -14.91
CA SER A 191 -8.15 12.44 -14.58
C SER A 191 -8.40 12.13 -13.09
N GLN A 192 -9.32 12.89 -12.47
CA GLN A 192 -9.66 12.75 -11.05
C GLN A 192 -10.14 11.35 -10.69
N TYR A 193 -10.82 10.66 -11.63
CA TYR A 193 -11.26 9.27 -11.44
C TYR A 193 -10.09 8.29 -11.32
N ARG A 194 -9.01 8.49 -12.09
CA ARG A 194 -7.81 7.63 -12.03
C ARG A 194 -7.07 7.85 -10.71
N LEU A 195 -6.93 9.12 -10.32
CA LEU A 195 -6.32 9.50 -9.05
C LEU A 195 -7.10 8.95 -7.85
N ALA A 196 -8.43 9.08 -7.85
CA ALA A 196 -9.29 8.54 -6.80
C ALA A 196 -9.16 7.00 -6.72
N THR A 197 -9.20 6.31 -7.86
CA THR A 197 -9.01 4.85 -7.91
C THR A 197 -7.68 4.43 -7.31
N HIS A 198 -6.59 5.12 -7.67
CA HIS A 198 -5.26 4.87 -7.13
C HIS A 198 -5.21 5.09 -5.62
N LEU A 199 -5.73 6.21 -5.14
CA LEU A 199 -5.76 6.54 -3.72
C LEU A 199 -6.62 5.55 -2.91
N THR A 200 -7.81 5.17 -3.42
CA THR A 200 -8.69 4.21 -2.75
C THR A 200 -8.00 2.85 -2.57
N ILE A 201 -7.34 2.33 -3.60
CA ILE A 201 -6.63 1.06 -3.49
C ILE A 201 -5.42 1.20 -2.54
N ALA A 202 -4.77 2.36 -2.47
CA ALA A 202 -3.67 2.61 -1.53
C ALA A 202 -4.17 2.57 -0.08
N PHE A 203 -5.34 3.17 0.19
CA PHE A 203 -5.98 3.07 1.51
C PHE A 203 -6.42 1.65 1.85
N LEU A 204 -7.00 0.89 0.90
CA LEU A 204 -7.35 -0.51 1.13
C LEU A 204 -6.11 -1.35 1.48
N LEU A 205 -4.99 -1.11 0.78
CA LEU A 205 -3.73 -1.80 1.05
C LEU A 205 -3.15 -1.41 2.42
N TYR A 206 -3.15 -0.12 2.76
CA TYR A 206 -2.75 0.38 4.08
C TYR A 206 -3.58 -0.26 5.20
N SER A 207 -4.91 -0.22 5.08
CA SER A 207 -5.82 -0.80 6.07
C SER A 207 -5.61 -2.30 6.20
N LEU A 208 -5.36 -3.00 5.09
CA LEU A 208 -5.05 -4.42 5.10
C LEU A 208 -3.75 -4.70 5.87
N PHE A 209 -2.67 -3.97 5.60
CA PHE A 209 -1.41 -4.16 6.33
C PHE A 209 -1.53 -3.82 7.81
N LEU A 210 -2.15 -2.69 8.12
CA LEU A 210 -2.33 -2.24 9.50
C LEU A 210 -3.18 -3.23 10.30
N TYR A 211 -4.33 -3.63 9.77
CA TYR A 211 -5.22 -4.58 10.43
C TYR A 211 -4.56 -5.94 10.64
N ASN A 212 -3.83 -6.46 9.64
CA ASN A 212 -3.12 -7.71 9.80
C ASN A 212 -1.93 -7.57 10.78
N GLY A 213 -1.23 -6.45 10.78
CA GLY A 213 -0.16 -6.15 11.74
C GLY A 213 -0.67 -6.15 13.18
N ILE A 214 -1.74 -5.40 13.47
CA ILE A 214 -2.40 -5.36 14.79
C ILE A 214 -2.83 -6.77 15.22
N SER A 215 -3.39 -7.56 14.31
CA SER A 215 -3.84 -8.93 14.60
C SER A 215 -2.73 -9.86 15.10
N HIS A 216 -1.45 -9.56 14.85
CA HIS A 216 -0.32 -10.34 15.36
C HIS A 216 0.08 -9.94 16.81
N PHE A 217 -0.40 -8.81 17.31
CA PHE A 217 -0.12 -8.33 18.67
C PHE A 217 -1.33 -8.44 19.60
N VAL A 218 -2.55 -8.49 19.07
CA VAL A 218 -3.76 -8.76 19.85
C VAL A 218 -3.84 -10.25 20.17
N ALA A 219 -3.90 -10.60 21.47
CA ALA A 219 -4.00 -11.98 21.90
C ALA A 219 -5.34 -12.61 21.47
N PRO A 220 -5.38 -13.90 21.07
CA PRO A 220 -6.64 -14.59 20.86
C PRO A 220 -7.43 -14.61 22.17
N GLN A 221 -8.69 -14.20 22.13
CA GLN A 221 -9.60 -14.17 23.30
C GLN A 221 -9.67 -15.50 24.07
N ALA A 222 -9.28 -16.61 23.44
CA ALA A 222 -9.17 -17.93 24.05
C ALA A 222 -8.34 -17.96 25.36
N LYS A 223 -7.30 -17.12 25.49
CA LYS A 223 -6.54 -17.00 26.76
C LYS A 223 -7.31 -16.24 27.84
N VAL A 224 -8.17 -15.29 27.47
CA VAL A 224 -8.98 -14.51 28.43
C VAL A 224 -10.07 -15.39 29.05
N SER A 225 -10.71 -16.24 28.25
CA SER A 225 -11.69 -17.21 28.75
C SER A 225 -11.08 -18.29 29.65
N ALA A 226 -9.83 -18.71 29.42
CA ALA A 226 -9.15 -19.68 30.27
C ALA A 226 -8.68 -19.07 31.62
N LEU A 227 -8.29 -17.79 31.63
CA LEU A 227 -7.92 -17.07 32.85
C LEU A 227 -9.14 -16.79 33.74
N ASN A 228 -10.29 -16.49 33.14
CA ASN A 228 -11.54 -16.25 33.87
C ASN A 228 -12.21 -17.53 34.41
N PHE A 229 -11.77 -18.74 34.03
CA PHE A 229 -12.38 -19.97 34.53
C PHE A 229 -11.59 -20.53 35.73
N ASN A 230 -10.27 -20.44 35.71
CA ASN A 230 -9.40 -20.86 36.83
C ASN A 230 -9.46 -19.93 38.05
N SER A 231 -10.10 -18.76 37.95
CA SER A 231 -10.34 -17.86 39.08
C SER A 231 -11.70 -18.05 39.76
N PHE A 232 -12.54 -18.95 39.24
CA PHE A 232 -13.87 -19.27 39.76
C PHE A 232 -14.01 -20.73 40.24
N ILE A 233 -12.92 -21.50 40.17
CA ILE A 233 -12.72 -22.78 40.85
C ILE A 233 -11.74 -22.54 41.99
#